data_AF-A0A6F8U0N7-F1
#
_entry.id   AF-A0A6F8U0N7-F1
#
_cell.length_a   1.000
_cell.length_b   1.000
_cell.length_c   1.000
_cell.angle_alpha   90.00
_cell.angle_beta   90.00
_cell.angle_gamma   90.00
#
_symmetry.space_group_name_H-M   'P 1'
#
loop_
_entity.id
_entity.type
_entity.pdbx_description
1 polymer ?
#
loop_
_entity_poly.entity_id
_entity_poly.type
_entity_poly.pdbx_seq_one_letter_code
_entity_poly.pdbx_strand_id
1 'polypeptide(L)'
;MSLQAPKTITDIFTANSIPTPFVIALMQCQELALAVNLQRKYAVQLETSQHGIFCDTWLAERNAQHESHCQLSCFYTQQSATRQIFQINAHLTVLLHGSAGGAQ
;
A
#
# COMPACT_ATOMS: atom_id res chain seq x y z
N MET A 1 18.58 30.00 23.76
CA MET A 1 17.60 29.10 23.11
C MET A 1 18.39 28.21 22.17
N SER A 2 18.47 26.90 22.45
CA SER A 2 19.19 25.97 21.58
C SER A 2 18.35 25.69 20.34
N LEU A 3 18.84 26.08 19.17
CA LEU A 3 18.32 25.65 17.87
C LEU A 3 18.74 24.19 17.69
N GLN A 4 18.04 23.25 18.34
CA GLN A 4 18.22 21.85 18.02
C GLN A 4 17.80 21.65 16.56
N ALA A 5 18.75 21.16 15.75
CA ALA A 5 18.46 20.77 14.38
C ALA A 5 17.25 19.82 14.38
N PRO A 6 16.28 20.00 13.45
CA PRO A 6 15.11 19.14 13.38
C PRO A 6 15.54 17.68 13.20
N LYS A 7 15.01 16.80 14.06
CA LYS A 7 15.25 15.36 13.98
C LYS A 7 14.75 14.84 12.64
N THR A 8 15.47 13.89 12.04
CA THR A 8 15.00 13.27 10.79
C THR A 8 13.77 12.39 11.08
N ILE A 9 12.96 12.12 10.06
CA ILE A 9 11.80 11.22 10.21
C ILE A 9 12.23 9.82 10.67
N THR A 10 13.41 9.35 10.23
CA THR A 10 14.02 8.08 10.63
C THR A 10 14.39 8.08 12.11
N ASP A 11 14.91 9.20 12.63
CA ASP A 11 15.20 9.33 14.07
C ASP A 11 13.92 9.28 14.90
N ILE A 12 12.84 9.90 14.41
CA ILE A 12 11.52 9.88 15.05
C ILE A 12 10.97 8.44 15.08
N PHE A 13 11.01 7.73 13.96
CA PHE A 13 10.54 6.34 13.91
C PHE A 13 11.35 5.41 14.80
N THR A 14 12.67 5.53 14.75
CA THR A 14 13.58 4.73 15.59
C THR A 14 13.33 4.97 17.08
N ALA A 15 13.17 6.24 17.49
CA ALA A 15 12.88 6.59 18.87
C ALA A 15 11.52 6.07 19.39
N ASN A 16 10.57 5.80 18.49
CA ASN A 16 9.25 5.28 18.82
C ASN A 16 9.09 3.78 18.50
N SER A 17 10.18 3.08 18.20
CA SER A 17 10.17 1.66 17.81
C SER A 17 9.25 1.36 16.62
N ILE A 18 9.08 2.33 15.72
CA ILE A 18 8.31 2.17 14.49
C ILE A 18 9.22 1.54 13.44
N PRO A 19 8.86 0.40 12.84
CA PRO A 19 9.69 -0.24 11.82
C PRO A 19 9.72 0.59 10.53
N THR A 20 10.83 1.28 10.27
CA THR A 20 11.03 2.05 9.04
C THR A 20 10.73 1.27 7.75
N PRO A 21 11.14 -0.02 7.61
CA PRO A 21 10.81 -0.80 6.41
C PRO A 21 9.30 -0.97 6.18
N PHE A 22 8.52 -1.08 7.26
CA PHE A 22 7.07 -1.19 7.18
C PHE A 22 6.45 0.10 6.63
N VAL A 23 6.90 1.25 7.15
CA VAL A 23 6.42 2.57 6.69
C VAL A 23 6.79 2.80 5.23
N ILE A 24 8.01 2.44 4.82
CA ILE A 24 8.44 2.52 3.41
C ILE A 24 7.54 1.65 2.52
N ALA A 25 7.27 0.40 2.92
CA ALA A 25 6.40 -0.49 2.17
C ALA A 25 4.97 0.07 2.02
N LEU A 26 4.42 0.70 3.07
CA LEU A 26 3.11 1.37 3.01
C LEU A 26 3.12 2.54 2.01
N MET A 27 4.12 3.41 2.05
CA MET A 27 4.23 4.53 1.09
C MET A 27 4.27 4.01 -0.35
N GLN A 28 5.06 2.97 -0.61
CA GLN A 28 5.11 2.31 -1.92
C GLN A 28 3.75 1.73 -2.32
N CYS A 29 3.01 1.11 -1.40
CA CYS A 29 1.66 0.61 -1.69
C CYS A 29 0.72 1.75 -2.11
N GLN A 30 0.78 2.90 -1.44
CA GLN A 30 -0.04 4.07 -1.77
C GLN A 30 0.28 4.62 -3.16
N GLU A 31 1.57 4.73 -3.50
CA GLU A 31 2.03 5.14 -4.83
C GLU A 31 1.59 4.16 -5.92
N LEU A 32 1.75 2.85 -5.69
CA LEU A 32 1.35 1.82 -6.64
C LEU A 32 -0.17 1.77 -6.83
N ALA A 33 -0.95 1.88 -5.75
CA ALA A 33 -2.41 1.90 -5.84
C ALA A 33 -2.90 3.07 -6.71
N LEU A 34 -2.31 4.26 -6.53
CA LEU A 34 -2.58 5.42 -7.40
C LEU A 34 -2.20 5.12 -8.86
N ALA A 35 -1.01 4.58 -9.10
CA ALA A 35 -0.54 4.27 -10.46
C ALA A 35 -1.44 3.25 -11.18
N VAL A 36 -1.87 2.19 -10.49
CA VAL A 36 -2.81 1.19 -11.03
C VAL A 36 -4.14 1.84 -11.39
N ASN A 37 -4.70 2.65 -10.48
CA ASN A 37 -5.95 3.38 -10.73
C ASN A 37 -5.85 4.31 -11.95
N LEU A 38 -4.71 4.98 -12.14
CA LEU A 38 -4.48 5.87 -13.29
C LEU A 38 -4.43 5.12 -14.63
N GLN A 39 -4.08 3.84 -14.64
CA GLN A 39 -4.09 3.00 -15.84
C GLN A 39 -5.48 2.45 -16.21
N ARG A 40 -6.47 2.58 -15.32
CA ARG A 40 -7.91 2.32 -15.59
C ARG A 40 -8.29 0.89 -16.02
N LYS A 41 -7.38 -0.08 -15.97
CA LYS A 41 -7.72 -1.50 -16.18
C LYS A 41 -8.27 -2.12 -14.89
N TYR A 42 -7.58 -1.88 -13.79
CA TYR A 42 -8.02 -2.26 -12.45
C TYR A 42 -8.34 -1.01 -11.64
N ALA A 43 -9.18 -1.18 -10.64
CA ALA A 43 -9.41 -0.23 -9.58
C ALA A 43 -8.92 -0.85 -8.26
N VAL A 44 -8.36 0.01 -7.41
CA VAL A 44 -7.73 -0.33 -6.14
C VAL A 44 -8.27 0.63 -5.08
N GLN A 45 -8.84 0.07 -4.02
CA GLN A 45 -9.07 0.76 -2.76
C GLN A 45 -8.01 0.30 -1.76
N LEU A 46 -7.14 1.23 -1.38
CA LEU A 46 -6.16 1.03 -0.32
C LEU A 46 -6.54 1.92 0.87
N GLU A 47 -7.07 1.31 1.92
CA GLU A 47 -7.52 1.98 3.12
C GLU A 47 -6.52 1.78 4.26
N THR A 48 -6.17 2.87 4.94
CA THR A 48 -5.37 2.83 6.17
C THR A 48 -6.28 3.22 7.33
N SER A 49 -6.41 2.33 8.31
CA SER A 49 -7.25 2.51 9.49
C SER A 49 -6.43 2.41 10.77
N GLN A 50 -7.08 2.52 11.94
CA GLN A 50 -6.46 2.28 13.24
C GLN A 50 -6.05 0.81 13.48
N HIS A 51 -6.65 -0.15 12.75
CA HIS A 51 -6.42 -1.58 12.97
C HIS A 51 -5.42 -2.18 11.98
N GLY A 52 -5.31 -1.58 10.80
CA GLY A 52 -4.50 -2.11 9.73
C GLY A 52 -4.71 -1.40 8.41
N ILE A 53 -4.14 -2.01 7.39
CA ILE A 53 -4.21 -1.58 5.99
C ILE A 53 -5.00 -2.63 5.23
N PHE A 54 -5.99 -2.20 4.47
CA PHE A 54 -6.88 -3.05 3.68
C PHE A 54 -6.76 -2.68 2.22
N CYS A 55 -6.59 -3.69 1.36
CA CYS A 55 -6.41 -3.53 -0.07
C CYS A 55 -7.44 -4.38 -0.79
N ASP A 56 -8.40 -3.72 -1.42
CA ASP A 56 -9.39 -4.33 -2.30
C ASP A 56 -9.09 -3.93 -3.74
N THR A 57 -9.17 -4.90 -4.64
CA THR A 57 -8.87 -4.69 -6.07
C THR A 57 -9.91 -5.36 -6.95
N TRP A 58 -10.32 -4.71 -8.04
CA TRP A 58 -11.32 -5.21 -8.98
C TRP A 58 -11.07 -4.68 -10.41
N LEU A 59 -11.79 -5.18 -11.40
CA LEU A 59 -11.75 -4.65 -12.77
C LEU A 59 -12.48 -3.31 -12.83
N ALA A 60 -11.83 -2.27 -13.34
CA ALA A 60 -12.38 -0.91 -13.35
C ALA A 60 -13.66 -0.79 -14.20
N GLU A 61 -13.82 -1.62 -15.24
CA GLU A 61 -15.04 -1.66 -16.05
C GLU A 61 -16.27 -2.14 -15.26
N ARG A 62 -16.05 -2.82 -14.13
CA ARG A 62 -17.11 -3.36 -13.25
C ARG A 62 -17.26 -2.55 -11.96
N ASN A 63 -16.93 -1.26 -11.98
CA ASN A 63 -16.97 -0.37 -10.82
C ASN A 63 -18.30 -0.37 -10.04
N ALA A 64 -19.43 -0.69 -10.67
CA ALA A 64 -20.73 -0.74 -9.98
C ALA A 64 -20.98 -2.06 -9.21
N GLN A 65 -20.20 -3.11 -9.47
CA GLN A 65 -20.44 -4.45 -8.92
C GLN A 65 -19.57 -4.76 -7.70
N HIS A 66 -18.47 -4.02 -7.49
CA HIS A 66 -17.50 -4.26 -6.40
C HIS A 66 -17.16 -5.76 -6.24
N GLU A 67 -17.17 -6.53 -7.33
CA GLU A 67 -16.74 -7.92 -7.33
C GLU A 67 -15.22 -7.93 -7.16
N SER A 68 -14.76 -7.93 -5.91
CA SER A 68 -13.35 -7.91 -5.57
C SER A 68 -12.64 -9.09 -6.24
N HIS A 69 -11.73 -8.76 -7.15
CA HIS A 69 -10.82 -9.71 -7.78
C HIS A 69 -9.80 -10.26 -6.75
N CYS A 70 -9.42 -9.45 -5.77
CA CYS A 70 -8.57 -9.86 -4.66
C CYS A 70 -8.75 -8.92 -3.47
N GLN A 71 -8.78 -9.49 -2.26
CA GLN A 71 -8.78 -8.76 -0.99
C GLN A 71 -7.55 -9.17 -0.18
N LEU A 72 -6.77 -8.20 0.27
CA LEU A 72 -5.60 -8.40 1.11
C LEU A 72 -5.68 -7.49 2.33
N SER A 73 -5.20 -7.98 3.46
CA SER A 73 -5.26 -7.26 4.73
C SER A 73 -3.94 -7.36 5.48
N CYS A 74 -3.53 -6.27 6.11
CA CYS A 74 -2.35 -6.17 6.94
C CYS A 74 -2.72 -5.57 8.30
N PHE A 75 -2.71 -6.38 9.36
CA PHE A 75 -3.06 -5.92 10.71
C PHE A 75 -1.81 -5.56 11.51
N TYR A 76 -1.75 -4.36 12.08
CA TYR A 76 -0.54 -3.87 12.76
C TYR A 76 -0.11 -4.73 13.96
N THR A 77 -1.07 -5.39 14.62
CA THR A 77 -0.82 -6.19 15.83
C THR A 77 -0.30 -7.59 15.52
N GLN A 78 -0.35 -8.03 14.26
CA GLN A 78 0.10 -9.37 13.88
C GLN A 78 1.61 -9.39 13.67
N GLN A 79 2.27 -10.46 14.13
CA GLN A 79 3.70 -10.67 13.88
C GLN A 79 4.03 -10.74 12.37
N SER A 80 3.04 -11.14 11.57
CA SER A 80 3.12 -11.19 10.11
C SER A 80 2.86 -9.86 9.40
N ALA A 81 2.61 -8.75 10.11
CA ALA A 81 2.25 -7.46 9.51
C ALA A 81 3.24 -7.03 8.43
N THR A 82 4.54 -7.11 8.71
CA THR A 82 5.60 -6.79 7.75
C THR A 82 5.50 -7.64 6.48
N ARG A 83 5.26 -8.95 6.62
CA ARG A 83 5.08 -9.83 5.47
C ARG A 83 3.81 -9.48 4.68
N GLN A 84 2.72 -9.16 5.37
CA GLN A 84 1.43 -8.83 4.75
C GLN A 84 1.51 -7.53 3.94
N ILE A 85 2.15 -6.48 4.45
CA ILE A 85 2.31 -5.25 3.67
C ILE A 85 3.18 -5.46 2.43
N PHE A 86 4.21 -6.30 2.51
CA PHE A 86 4.99 -6.68 1.32
C PHE A 86 4.19 -7.54 0.33
N GLN A 87 3.24 -8.36 0.79
CA GLN A 87 2.32 -9.08 -0.09
C GLN A 87 1.37 -8.14 -0.82
N ILE A 88 0.83 -7.12 -0.13
CA ILE A 88 0.03 -6.06 -0.76
C ILE A 88 0.87 -5.34 -1.83
N ASN A 89 2.10 -4.95 -1.49
CA ASN A 89 3.02 -4.28 -2.42
C ASN A 89 3.28 -5.13 -3.68
N ALA A 90 3.59 -6.43 -3.50
CA ALA A 90 3.83 -7.35 -4.60
C ALA A 90 2.57 -7.51 -5.49
N HIS A 91 1.38 -7.61 -4.89
CA HIS A 91 0.12 -7.69 -5.63
C HIS A 91 -0.12 -6.45 -6.49
N LEU A 92 0.04 -5.25 -5.93
CA LEU A 92 -0.13 -3.99 -6.67
C LEU A 92 0.91 -3.84 -7.78
N THR A 93 2.14 -4.30 -7.55
CA THR A 93 3.18 -4.36 -8.58
C THR A 93 2.76 -5.24 -9.75
N VAL A 94 2.20 -6.41 -9.48
CA VAL A 94 1.69 -7.32 -10.53
C VAL A 94 0.54 -6.67 -11.31
N LEU A 95 -0.41 -6.02 -10.63
CA LEU A 95 -1.52 -5.33 -11.29
C LEU A 95 -1.04 -4.20 -12.22
N LEU A 96 -0.03 -3.44 -11.81
CA LEU A 96 0.54 -2.36 -12.62
C LEU A 96 1.21 -2.91 -13.89
N HIS A 97 2.00 -3.98 -13.76
CA HIS A 97 2.62 -4.63 -14.93
C HIS A 97 1.58 -5.29 -15.84
N GLY A 98 0.57 -5.97 -15.26
CA GLY A 98 -0.52 -6.58 -16.01
C GLY A 98 -1.44 -5.56 -16.70
N SER A 99 -1.39 -4.29 -16.30
CA SER A 99 -2.11 -3.17 -16.91
C SER A 99 -1.31 -2.46 -17.99
N ALA A 100 0.02 -2.55 -17.96
CA ALA A 100 0.90 -2.05 -19.02
C ALA A 100 0.81 -2.84 -20.35
N GLY A 101 0.13 -3.99 -20.36
CA GLY A 101 -0.02 -4.89 -21.52
C GLY A 101 -1.13 -4.55 -22.53
N GLY A 102 -1.51 -3.27 -22.66
CA GLY A 102 -2.51 -2.80 -23.64
C GLY A 102 -1.95 -2.41 -25.01
N ALA A 103 -0.75 -2.88 -25.35
CA ALA A 103 -0.12 -2.69 -26.67
C ALA A 103 0.38 -4.04 -27.20
N GLN A 104 -0.56 -4.90 -27.58
CA GLN A 104 -0.36 -5.94 -28.59
C GLN A 104 -1.55 -5.92 -29.55
#